data_AF-A0A917C520-F1
#
_entry.id   AF-A0A917C520-F1
#
_cell.length_a   1.000
_cell.length_b   1.000
_cell.length_c   1.000
_cell.angle_alpha   90.00
_cell.angle_beta   90.00
_cell.angle_gamma   90.00
#
_symmetry.space_group_name_H-M   'P 1'
#
loop_
_entity.id
_entity.type
_entity.pdbx_description
1 polymer ?
#
loop_
_entity_poly.entity_id
_entity_poly.type
_entity_poly.pdbx_seq_one_letter_code
_entity_poly.pdbx_strand_id
1 'polypeptide(L)'
;MQKLPLPNEELEKVSHIHILEAIDFLQIHKSYANFKSAKSCYLIFPLCPPLAVKMVFGKALSICRNGERIRPFHFNSRTAIKILQMRGFECINTHPHQPSANDRQNEREYEGQKRLQKHYVRERNRTLAKRKNEIFKLKHGYLFCELCGLEPIQAYGKIGESCIEVHHKIPLSSLKDTRETTLDDLQCLCANCHRIEHAILRDAHS
;
A
#
# COMPACT_ATOMS: atom_id res chain seq x y z
N MET A 1 -39.08 11.79 -15.97
CA MET A 1 -37.86 11.91 -15.12
C MET A 1 -36.74 12.45 -15.98
N GLN A 2 -36.16 13.58 -15.60
CA GLN A 2 -35.23 14.38 -16.43
C GLN A 2 -33.98 13.57 -16.82
N LYS A 3 -33.68 13.56 -18.13
CA LYS A 3 -32.45 12.97 -18.71
C LYS A 3 -31.29 13.97 -18.60
N LEU A 4 -30.96 14.42 -17.39
CA LEU A 4 -29.91 15.42 -17.17
C LEU A 4 -28.75 14.80 -16.36
N PRO A 5 -27.50 15.22 -16.63
CA PRO A 5 -26.37 14.85 -15.78
C PRO A 5 -26.57 15.39 -14.37
N LEU A 6 -26.11 14.65 -13.37
CA LEU A 6 -26.13 15.11 -11.98
C LEU A 6 -25.08 16.23 -11.82
N PRO A 7 -25.34 17.23 -10.95
CA PRO A 7 -24.36 18.26 -10.61
C PRO A 7 -23.07 17.66 -10.05
N ASN A 8 -21.92 18.30 -10.30
CA ASN A 8 -20.63 17.82 -9.77
C ASN A 8 -20.61 17.72 -8.25
N GLU A 9 -21.27 18.65 -7.55
CA GLU A 9 -21.43 18.63 -6.09
C GLU A 9 -22.07 17.34 -5.58
N GLU A 10 -23.03 16.77 -6.33
CA GLU A 10 -23.66 15.49 -6.01
C GLU A 10 -22.72 14.30 -6.29
N LEU A 11 -21.87 14.40 -7.31
CA LEU A 11 -20.91 13.37 -7.66
C LEU A 11 -19.74 13.31 -6.66
N GLU A 12 -19.31 14.46 -6.14
CA GLU A 12 -18.21 14.58 -5.18
C GLU A 12 -18.57 14.03 -3.78
N LYS A 13 -19.87 13.84 -3.48
CA LYS A 13 -20.33 13.17 -2.25
C LYS A 13 -19.95 11.68 -2.18
N VAL A 14 -19.59 11.05 -3.30
CA VAL A 14 -19.15 9.65 -3.34
C VAL A 14 -17.87 9.51 -2.53
N SER A 15 -17.95 8.94 -1.31
CA SER A 15 -16.86 8.73 -0.36
C SER A 15 -15.93 7.57 -0.74
N HIS A 16 -14.78 7.45 -0.06
CA HIS A 16 -13.89 6.28 -0.20
C HIS A 16 -14.62 4.97 0.17
N ILE A 17 -15.45 5.00 1.22
CA ILE A 17 -16.25 3.85 1.69
C ILE A 17 -17.24 3.38 0.62
N HIS A 18 -17.95 4.31 -0.04
CA HIS A 18 -18.89 3.95 -1.11
C HIS A 18 -18.21 3.26 -2.29
N ILE A 19 -16.93 3.59 -2.56
CA ILE A 19 -16.16 2.98 -3.64
C ILE A 19 -15.73 1.56 -3.27
N LEU A 20 -15.27 1.32 -2.04
CA LEU A 20 -14.93 -0.02 -1.56
C LEU A 20 -16.15 -0.95 -1.58
N GLU A 21 -17.29 -0.51 -1.05
CA GLU A 21 -18.54 -1.30 -1.09
C GLU A 21 -18.99 -1.59 -2.53
N ALA A 22 -18.74 -0.67 -3.47
CA ALA A 22 -19.02 -0.90 -4.88
C ALA A 22 -18.10 -1.94 -5.52
N ILE A 23 -16.81 -1.98 -5.12
CA ILE A 23 -15.84 -2.98 -5.57
C ILE A 23 -16.25 -4.37 -5.07
N ASP A 24 -16.54 -4.52 -3.77
CA ASP A 24 -16.98 -5.79 -3.17
C ASP A 24 -18.24 -6.32 -3.85
N PHE A 25 -19.22 -5.44 -4.08
CA PHE A 25 -20.43 -5.81 -4.82
C PHE A 25 -20.12 -6.33 -6.23
N LEU A 26 -19.22 -5.65 -6.96
CA LEU A 26 -18.88 -6.02 -8.34
C LEU A 26 -18.02 -7.28 -8.43
N GLN A 27 -17.24 -7.63 -7.40
CA GLN A 27 -16.55 -8.92 -7.33
C GLN A 27 -17.54 -10.09 -7.30
N ILE A 28 -18.61 -9.97 -6.52
CA ILE A 28 -19.62 -11.02 -6.34
C ILE A 28 -20.54 -11.10 -7.56
N HIS A 29 -21.11 -9.96 -7.98
CA HIS A 29 -22.19 -9.93 -8.96
C HIS A 29 -21.70 -9.74 -10.42
N LYS A 30 -20.41 -9.43 -10.62
CA LYS A 30 -19.73 -9.24 -11.92
C LYS A 30 -20.36 -8.21 -12.86
N SER A 31 -21.42 -7.54 -12.46
CA SER A 31 -22.19 -6.58 -13.26
C SER A 31 -22.98 -5.63 -12.36
N TYR A 32 -23.21 -4.42 -12.86
CA TYR A 32 -24.12 -3.46 -12.23
C TYR A 32 -25.06 -2.87 -13.29
N ALA A 33 -26.36 -2.98 -13.02
CA ALA A 33 -27.43 -2.70 -13.97
C ALA A 33 -27.32 -1.30 -14.59
N ASN A 34 -27.58 -1.22 -15.90
CA ASN A 34 -27.55 -0.04 -16.77
C ASN A 34 -26.17 0.43 -17.25
N PHE A 35 -25.07 -0.09 -16.72
CA PHE A 35 -23.73 0.23 -17.21
C PHE A 35 -23.16 -0.95 -17.99
N LYS A 36 -23.06 -0.80 -19.33
CA LYS A 36 -22.31 -1.76 -20.16
C LYS A 36 -20.81 -1.65 -19.82
N SER A 37 -20.07 -2.76 -19.90
CA SER A 37 -18.61 -2.74 -19.84
C SER A 37 -18.07 -1.71 -20.82
N ALA A 38 -17.45 -0.65 -20.29
CA ALA A 38 -16.81 0.37 -21.11
C ALA A 38 -15.44 -0.20 -21.53
N LYS A 39 -15.21 -0.33 -22.84
CA LYS A 39 -14.02 -1.01 -23.39
C LYS A 39 -12.69 -0.26 -23.16
N SER A 40 -12.73 0.94 -22.57
CA SER A 40 -11.62 1.90 -22.63
C SER A 40 -11.05 2.38 -21.29
N CYS A 41 -11.69 2.12 -20.14
CA CYS A 41 -11.19 2.59 -18.84
C CYS A 41 -11.57 1.68 -17.65
N TYR A 42 -10.58 1.30 -16.86
CA TYR A 42 -10.70 0.34 -15.75
C TYR A 42 -10.08 0.86 -14.47
N LEU A 43 -10.72 0.57 -13.35
CA LEU A 43 -10.16 0.72 -12.00
C LEU A 43 -9.38 -0.55 -11.66
N ILE A 44 -8.18 -0.35 -11.11
CA ILE A 44 -7.30 -1.42 -10.63
C ILE A 44 -7.36 -1.42 -9.10
N PHE A 45 -7.59 -2.61 -8.53
CA PHE A 45 -7.64 -2.80 -7.08
C PHE A 45 -6.99 -4.15 -6.72
N PRO A 46 -6.27 -4.26 -5.59
CA PRO A 46 -5.59 -5.50 -5.21
C PRO A 46 -6.52 -6.70 -5.19
N LEU A 47 -6.04 -7.85 -5.68
CA LEU A 47 -6.76 -9.12 -5.71
C LEU A 47 -8.10 -9.08 -6.47
N CYS A 48 -8.32 -8.06 -7.32
CA CYS A 48 -9.52 -7.92 -8.16
C CYS A 48 -9.19 -8.00 -9.66
N PRO A 49 -10.05 -8.60 -10.49
CA PRO A 49 -9.98 -8.36 -11.92
C PRO A 49 -10.28 -6.87 -12.23
N PRO A 50 -9.75 -6.31 -13.33
CA PRO A 50 -10.02 -4.92 -13.71
C PRO A 50 -11.52 -4.63 -13.80
N LEU A 51 -11.98 -3.58 -13.11
CA LEU A 51 -13.39 -3.22 -13.05
C LEU A 51 -13.65 -1.98 -13.91
N ALA A 52 -14.67 -2.00 -14.77
CA ALA A 52 -14.95 -0.82 -15.60
C ALA A 52 -15.31 0.39 -14.72
N VAL A 53 -14.63 1.53 -14.92
CA VAL A 53 -14.79 2.72 -14.06
C VAL A 53 -16.24 3.16 -13.93
N LYS A 54 -16.99 3.12 -15.04
CA LYS A 54 -18.41 3.48 -15.05
C LYS A 54 -19.29 2.56 -14.21
N MET A 55 -18.94 1.29 -14.09
CA MET A 55 -19.67 0.35 -13.24
C MET A 55 -19.36 0.63 -11.77
N VAL A 56 -18.08 0.77 -11.43
CA VAL A 56 -17.65 1.06 -10.04
C VAL A 56 -18.27 2.37 -9.57
N PHE A 57 -18.07 3.46 -10.32
CA PHE A 57 -18.57 4.77 -9.94
C PHE A 57 -20.10 4.83 -9.95
N GLY A 58 -20.76 4.16 -10.90
CA GLY A 58 -22.22 4.09 -10.94
C GLY A 58 -22.81 3.37 -9.73
N LYS A 59 -22.19 2.27 -9.29
CA LYS A 59 -22.59 1.54 -8.08
C LYS A 59 -22.28 2.35 -6.82
N ALA A 60 -21.10 2.95 -6.73
CA ALA A 60 -20.71 3.80 -5.60
C ALA A 60 -21.65 5.00 -5.44
N LEU A 61 -22.04 5.63 -6.56
CA LEU A 61 -23.02 6.72 -6.57
C LEU A 61 -24.43 6.25 -6.17
N SER A 62 -24.82 5.04 -6.54
CA SER A 62 -26.08 4.45 -6.10
C SER A 62 -26.08 4.20 -4.59
N ILE A 63 -25.00 3.64 -4.04
CA ILE A 63 -24.81 3.46 -2.60
C ILE A 63 -24.87 4.80 -1.87
N CYS A 64 -24.11 5.79 -2.35
CA CYS A 64 -24.08 7.16 -1.83
C CYS A 64 -25.45 7.83 -1.78
N ARG A 65 -26.38 7.38 -2.65
CA ARG A 65 -27.74 7.92 -2.80
C ARG A 65 -28.78 6.91 -2.33
N ASN A 66 -28.46 6.13 -1.31
CA ASN A 66 -29.37 5.19 -0.64
C ASN A 66 -30.05 4.20 -1.60
N GLY A 67 -29.31 3.71 -2.60
CA GLY A 67 -29.78 2.72 -3.56
C GLY A 67 -30.49 3.30 -4.78
N GLU A 68 -30.46 4.62 -4.99
CA GLU A 68 -31.08 5.25 -6.16
C GLU A 68 -30.54 4.65 -7.47
N ARG A 69 -31.42 4.49 -8.47
CA ARG A 69 -31.06 3.93 -9.78
C ARG A 69 -30.23 4.91 -10.60
N ILE A 70 -28.94 4.64 -10.72
CA ILE A 70 -28.01 5.44 -11.53
C ILE A 70 -27.96 4.94 -12.99
N ARG A 71 -27.87 5.88 -13.95
CA ARG A 71 -27.78 5.60 -15.39
C ARG A 71 -26.54 6.24 -16.02
N PRO A 72 -26.06 5.75 -17.18
CA PRO A 72 -24.82 6.24 -17.81
C PRO A 72 -24.78 7.72 -18.20
N PHE A 73 -25.92 8.39 -18.29
CA PHE A 73 -25.98 9.82 -18.61
C PHE A 73 -25.89 10.72 -17.37
N HIS A 74 -25.98 10.16 -16.15
CA HIS A 74 -25.89 10.94 -14.91
C HIS A 74 -24.48 11.50 -14.66
N PHE A 75 -23.45 10.90 -15.26
CA PHE A 75 -22.07 11.38 -15.18
C PHE A 75 -21.27 10.92 -16.40
N ASN A 76 -20.19 11.63 -16.70
CA ASN A 76 -19.25 11.22 -17.74
C ASN A 76 -18.04 10.47 -17.13
N SER A 77 -17.33 9.70 -17.95
CA SER A 77 -16.18 8.90 -17.47
C SER A 77 -15.05 9.76 -16.91
N ARG A 78 -14.80 10.96 -17.46
CA ARG A 78 -13.68 11.81 -17.01
C ARG A 78 -13.90 12.30 -15.58
N THR A 79 -15.12 12.75 -15.26
CA THR A 79 -15.48 13.17 -13.91
C THR A 79 -15.40 12.00 -12.93
N ALA A 80 -15.89 10.82 -13.31
CA ALA A 80 -15.77 9.62 -12.49
C ALA A 80 -14.31 9.24 -12.20
N ILE A 81 -13.43 9.23 -13.23
CA ILE A 81 -11.99 8.95 -13.07
C ILE A 81 -11.35 9.96 -12.11
N LYS A 82 -11.61 11.26 -12.31
CA LYS A 82 -11.06 12.32 -11.47
C LYS A 82 -11.42 12.11 -10.00
N ILE A 83 -12.69 11.84 -9.71
CA ILE A 83 -13.15 11.62 -8.33
C ILE A 83 -12.51 10.35 -7.75
N LEU A 84 -12.47 9.24 -8.51
CA LEU A 84 -11.82 8.01 -8.06
C LEU A 84 -10.33 8.23 -7.72
N GLN A 85 -9.59 8.93 -8.59
CA GLN A 85 -8.18 9.25 -8.37
C GLN A 85 -7.96 10.16 -7.17
N MET A 86 -8.81 11.18 -6.99
CA MET A 86 -8.79 12.04 -5.80
C MET A 86 -9.07 11.26 -4.50
N ARG A 87 -9.68 10.06 -4.59
CA ARG A 87 -9.93 9.16 -3.44
C ARG A 87 -8.92 8.03 -3.32
N GLY A 88 -7.82 8.11 -4.07
CA GLY A 88 -6.71 7.17 -4.00
C GLY A 88 -6.89 5.89 -4.83
N PHE A 89 -7.86 5.86 -5.76
CA PHE A 89 -8.07 4.69 -6.62
C PHE A 89 -7.42 4.87 -7.98
N GLU A 90 -6.61 3.88 -8.37
CA GLU A 90 -5.93 3.88 -9.66
C GLU A 90 -6.90 3.53 -10.81
N CYS A 91 -6.86 4.32 -11.88
CA CYS A 91 -7.65 4.11 -13.09
C CYS A 91 -6.76 4.14 -14.34
N ILE A 92 -6.88 3.12 -15.19
CA ILE A 92 -6.11 2.98 -16.44
C ILE A 92 -7.02 3.10 -17.67
N ASN A 93 -6.53 3.68 -18.77
CA ASN A 93 -7.21 3.69 -20.07
C ASN A 93 -6.56 2.69 -21.03
N THR A 94 -7.35 1.95 -21.82
CA THR A 94 -6.88 0.95 -22.80
C THR A 94 -6.77 1.48 -24.24
N HIS A 95 -6.80 2.80 -24.45
CA HIS A 95 -6.44 3.42 -25.74
C HIS A 95 -5.11 4.17 -25.63
N PRO A 96 -4.16 3.96 -26.57
CA PRO A 96 -2.85 4.60 -26.56
C PRO A 96 -3.01 6.09 -26.87
N HIS A 97 -2.73 6.95 -25.90
CA HIS A 97 -2.60 8.38 -26.16
C HIS A 97 -1.20 8.65 -26.71
N GLN A 98 -1.11 9.20 -27.94
CA GLN A 98 0.12 9.82 -28.42
C GLN A 98 0.47 11.00 -27.50
N PRO A 99 1.74 11.14 -27.08
CA PRO A 99 2.14 12.14 -26.09
C PRO A 99 2.25 13.52 -26.75
N SER A 100 1.54 14.52 -26.21
CA SER A 100 1.82 15.93 -26.52
C SER A 100 3.12 16.34 -25.84
N ALA A 101 4.02 16.92 -26.62
CA ALA A 101 5.35 17.32 -26.23
C ALA A 101 5.33 18.57 -25.32
N ASN A 102 5.08 18.39 -24.02
CA ASN A 102 5.71 19.22 -22.97
C ASN A 102 5.48 18.72 -21.53
N ASP A 103 5.75 17.44 -21.26
CA ASP A 103 6.27 17.03 -19.94
C ASP A 103 6.93 15.65 -20.08
N ARG A 104 8.24 15.67 -20.34
CA ARG A 104 9.13 14.55 -20.04
C ARG A 104 9.68 14.90 -18.65
N GLN A 105 9.49 14.10 -17.61
CA GLN A 105 9.94 12.71 -17.51
C GLN A 105 9.05 11.85 -16.61
N ASN A 106 8.73 10.65 -17.14
CA ASN A 106 8.47 9.35 -16.49
C ASN A 106 8.27 9.29 -14.98
N GLU A 107 7.33 8.45 -14.55
CA GLU A 107 7.73 7.26 -13.79
C GLU A 107 6.79 6.10 -14.14
N ARG A 108 7.37 5.14 -14.86
CA ARG A 108 6.87 3.78 -14.97
C ARG A 108 7.31 3.10 -13.68
N GLU A 109 6.43 2.41 -12.96
CA GLU A 109 6.90 1.51 -11.91
C GLU A 109 7.15 0.13 -12.52
N TYR A 110 8.39 -0.05 -12.98
CA TYR A 110 8.97 -1.38 -13.13
C TYR A 110 9.58 -1.77 -11.79
N GLU A 111 9.01 -2.75 -11.12
CA GLU A 111 9.68 -3.38 -9.99
C GLU A 111 10.89 -4.16 -10.51
N GLY A 112 12.08 -3.90 -9.95
CA GLY A 112 13.29 -4.70 -10.23
C GLY A 112 14.38 -4.08 -11.13
N GLN A 113 14.25 -2.83 -11.61
CA GLN A 113 15.40 -2.15 -12.23
C GLN A 113 16.42 -1.70 -11.18
N LYS A 114 17.68 -2.12 -11.33
CA LYS A 114 18.77 -1.73 -10.42
C LYS A 114 19.12 -0.25 -10.63
N ARG A 115 18.79 0.61 -9.66
CA ARG A 115 19.29 1.99 -9.57
C ARG A 115 20.59 2.03 -8.75
N LEU A 116 21.58 2.79 -9.22
CA LEU A 116 22.76 3.09 -8.42
C LEU A 116 22.43 4.27 -7.49
N GLN A 117 22.32 3.97 -6.19
CA GLN A 117 22.05 4.98 -5.16
C GLN A 117 23.33 5.19 -4.33
N LYS A 118 23.91 6.40 -4.38
CA LYS A 118 25.01 6.77 -3.47
C LYS A 118 24.40 7.06 -2.09
N HIS A 119 24.39 6.04 -1.25
CA HIS A 119 24.05 6.17 0.16
C HIS A 119 25.34 6.37 0.94
N TYR A 120 25.47 7.45 1.71
CA TYR A 120 26.42 7.46 2.81
C TYR A 120 25.84 6.55 3.90
N VAL A 121 26.14 5.25 3.79
CA VAL A 121 25.82 4.27 4.83
C VAL A 121 26.86 4.49 5.93
N ARG A 122 26.45 4.93 7.12
CA ARG A 122 27.23 4.61 8.31
C ARG A 122 27.29 3.09 8.37
N GLU A 123 28.50 2.55 8.22
CA GLU A 123 28.74 1.13 7.99
C GLU A 123 28.11 0.29 9.12
N ARG A 124 26.92 -0.29 8.87
CA ARG A 124 26.32 -1.24 9.80
C ARG A 124 27.08 -2.55 9.64
N ASN A 125 27.83 -2.93 10.66
CA ASN A 125 28.61 -4.17 10.65
C ASN A 125 27.65 -5.38 10.56
N ARG A 126 27.47 -5.92 9.35
CA ARG A 126 26.61 -7.10 9.08
C ARG A 126 27.07 -8.33 9.88
N THR A 127 28.35 -8.39 10.22
CA THR A 127 28.94 -9.42 11.08
C THR A 127 28.38 -9.32 12.50
N LEU A 128 28.05 -8.12 12.97
CA LEU A 128 27.47 -7.88 14.30
C LEU A 128 26.05 -8.45 14.42
N ALA A 129 25.21 -8.26 13.41
CA ALA A 129 23.83 -8.79 13.41
C ALA A 129 23.81 -10.32 13.35
N LYS A 130 24.65 -10.92 12.49
CA LYS A 130 24.80 -12.38 12.45
C LYS A 130 25.32 -12.93 13.78
N ARG A 131 26.38 -12.33 14.31
CA ARG A 131 26.98 -12.72 15.59
C ARG A 131 26.01 -12.56 16.75
N LYS A 132 25.17 -11.52 16.76
CA LYS A 132 24.10 -11.34 17.75
C LYS A 132 23.09 -12.48 17.67
N ASN A 133 22.60 -12.82 16.47
CA ASN A 133 21.66 -13.93 16.30
C ASN A 133 22.28 -15.28 16.72
N GLU A 134 23.54 -15.55 16.37
CA GLU A 134 24.25 -16.76 16.77
C GLU A 134 24.44 -16.84 18.29
N ILE A 135 24.91 -15.77 18.93
CA ILE A 135 25.05 -15.71 20.39
C ILE A 135 23.69 -15.82 21.07
N PHE A 136 22.65 -15.22 20.51
CA PHE A 136 21.29 -15.31 21.02
C PHE A 136 20.79 -16.76 21.00
N LYS A 137 20.97 -17.48 19.87
CA LYS A 137 20.68 -18.91 19.78
C LYS A 137 21.52 -19.74 20.76
N LEU A 138 22.81 -19.46 20.90
CA LEU A 138 23.67 -20.18 21.85
C LEU A 138 23.24 -19.96 23.30
N LYS A 139 22.79 -18.75 23.64
CA LYS A 139 22.36 -18.39 25.00
C LYS A 139 20.96 -18.90 25.34
N HIS A 140 20.04 -18.89 24.37
CA HIS A 140 18.62 -19.16 24.60
C HIS A 140 18.09 -20.45 23.94
N GLY A 141 18.91 -21.14 23.15
CA GLY A 141 18.56 -22.36 22.41
C GLY A 141 17.89 -22.10 21.07
N TYR A 142 17.06 -21.05 20.97
CA TYR A 142 16.32 -20.69 19.76
C TYR A 142 16.20 -19.17 19.61
N LEU A 143 15.81 -18.72 18.40
CA LEU A 143 15.52 -17.31 18.13
C LEU A 143 14.08 -17.00 18.48
N PHE A 144 13.84 -15.89 19.15
CA PHE A 144 12.50 -15.35 19.38
C PHE A 144 12.55 -13.82 19.42
N CYS A 145 11.38 -13.19 19.28
CA CYS A 145 11.24 -11.74 19.42
C CYS A 145 11.35 -11.34 20.89
N GLU A 146 12.33 -10.49 21.25
CA GLU A 146 12.52 -10.02 22.63
C GLU A 146 11.36 -9.14 23.14
N LEU A 147 10.49 -8.62 22.26
CA LEU A 147 9.32 -7.82 22.65
C LEU A 147 8.03 -8.63 22.80
N CYS A 148 7.68 -9.47 21.81
CA CYS A 148 6.41 -10.19 21.79
C CYS A 148 6.52 -11.69 22.04
N GLY A 149 7.73 -12.22 22.21
CA GLY A 149 7.98 -13.63 22.46
C GLY A 149 7.76 -14.55 21.27
N LEU A 150 7.49 -14.02 20.06
CA LEU A 150 7.27 -14.84 18.87
C LEU A 150 8.49 -15.74 18.60
N GLU A 151 8.29 -17.05 18.71
CA GLU A 151 9.21 -18.07 18.22
C GLU A 151 8.85 -18.41 16.77
N PRO A 152 9.64 -17.95 15.78
CA PRO A 152 9.20 -18.00 14.40
C PRO A 152 9.38 -19.39 13.77
N ILE A 153 10.26 -20.25 14.31
CA ILE A 153 10.39 -21.64 13.84
C ILE A 153 9.16 -22.44 14.26
N GLN A 154 8.65 -22.22 15.47
CA GLN A 154 7.42 -22.85 15.93
C GLN A 154 6.22 -22.35 15.12
N ALA A 155 6.15 -21.05 14.84
CA ALA A 155 5.03 -20.45 14.10
C ALA A 155 5.04 -20.77 12.59
N TYR A 156 6.22 -20.78 11.96
CA TYR A 156 6.36 -20.78 10.49
C TYR A 156 7.31 -21.86 9.94
N GLY A 157 7.81 -22.75 10.79
CA GLY A 157 8.83 -23.74 10.41
C GLY A 157 10.19 -23.10 10.13
N LYS A 158 11.11 -23.86 9.53
CA LYS A 158 12.52 -23.45 9.34
C LYS A 158 12.70 -22.12 8.59
N ILE A 159 11.77 -21.75 7.70
CA ILE A 159 11.82 -20.47 6.98
C ILE A 159 11.61 -19.26 7.90
N GLY A 160 10.95 -19.48 9.05
CA GLY A 160 10.65 -18.45 10.04
C GLY A 160 11.88 -17.82 10.68
N GLU A 161 13.06 -18.44 10.63
CA GLU A 161 14.28 -17.81 11.15
C GLU A 161 14.57 -16.44 10.52
N SER A 162 14.13 -16.23 9.27
CA SER A 162 14.26 -14.95 8.56
C SER A 162 13.36 -13.84 9.12
N CYS A 163 12.37 -14.18 9.95
CA CYS A 163 11.42 -13.23 10.52
C CYS A 163 11.98 -12.40 11.67
N ILE A 164 13.17 -12.74 12.21
CA ILE A 164 13.81 -12.02 13.31
C ILE A 164 14.94 -11.14 12.77
N GLU A 165 14.77 -9.84 12.98
CA GLU A 165 15.68 -8.78 12.58
C GLU A 165 16.38 -8.19 13.81
N VAL A 166 17.66 -7.83 13.68
CA VAL A 166 18.42 -7.18 14.75
C VAL A 166 18.22 -5.67 14.69
N HIS A 167 17.54 -5.13 15.69
CA HIS A 167 17.29 -3.72 15.87
C HIS A 167 18.32 -3.09 16.82
N HIS A 168 18.73 -1.86 16.55
CA HIS A 168 19.53 -1.08 17.51
C HIS A 168 18.56 -0.37 18.46
N LYS A 169 18.70 -0.58 19.77
CA LYS A 169 17.84 0.08 20.77
C LYS A 169 17.97 1.61 20.74
N ILE A 170 19.14 2.11 20.32
CA ILE A 170 19.40 3.54 20.13
C ILE A 170 19.56 3.80 18.62
N PRO A 171 18.72 4.68 18.02
CA PRO A 171 18.81 4.98 16.61
C PRO A 171 20.17 5.60 16.25
N LEU A 172 20.88 5.00 15.28
CA LEU A 172 22.15 5.55 14.82
C LEU A 172 22.01 6.94 14.15
N SER A 173 20.79 7.35 13.81
CA SER A 173 20.45 8.68 13.25
C SER A 173 20.44 9.80 14.28
N SER A 174 20.29 9.50 15.58
CA SER A 174 20.32 10.51 16.65
C SER A 174 21.74 10.84 17.14
N LEU A 175 22.75 10.11 16.65
CA LEU A 175 24.15 10.26 17.08
C LEU A 175 24.90 11.26 16.18
N LYS A 176 25.48 12.31 16.78
CA LYS A 176 26.34 13.27 16.06
C LYS A 176 27.66 12.64 15.58
N ASP A 177 28.22 11.69 16.33
CA ASP A 177 29.51 11.02 16.03
C ASP A 177 29.42 9.49 15.94
N THR A 178 30.47 8.86 15.40
CA THR A 178 30.68 7.41 15.36
C THR A 178 30.82 6.84 16.76
N ARG A 179 30.01 5.82 17.11
CA ARG A 179 30.06 5.12 18.41
C ARG A 179 30.29 3.63 18.22
N GLU A 180 31.05 3.03 19.13
CA GLU A 180 31.19 1.57 19.25
C GLU A 180 29.85 0.96 19.69
N THR A 181 29.32 0.04 18.89
CA THR A 181 28.05 -0.67 19.16
C THR A 181 28.36 -2.03 19.77
N THR A 182 27.83 -2.29 20.96
CA THR A 182 27.96 -3.60 21.63
C THR A 182 26.76 -4.48 21.32
N LEU A 183 26.81 -5.76 21.69
CA LEU A 183 25.68 -6.68 21.50
C LEU A 183 24.47 -6.33 22.39
N ASP A 184 24.67 -5.61 23.49
CA ASP A 184 23.59 -5.22 24.40
C ASP A 184 22.79 -4.02 23.89
N ASP A 185 23.40 -3.23 23.00
CA ASP A 185 22.76 -2.15 22.24
C ASP A 185 21.83 -2.68 21.14
N LEU A 186 21.77 -4.01 20.97
CA LEU A 186 21.00 -4.70 19.95
C LEU A 186 19.90 -5.57 20.58
N GLN A 187 18.76 -5.64 19.89
CA GLN A 187 17.66 -6.53 20.22
C GLN A 187 17.15 -7.28 18.99
N CYS A 188 16.74 -8.54 19.19
CA CYS A 188 16.17 -9.42 18.19
C CYS A 188 14.64 -9.23 18.16
N LEU A 189 14.11 -8.63 17.10
CA LEU A 189 12.68 -8.33 16.96
C LEU A 189 12.07 -9.03 15.75
N CYS A 190 10.79 -9.39 15.82
CA CYS A 190 10.07 -9.82 14.62
C CYS A 190 9.81 -8.66 13.66
N ALA A 191 9.58 -8.95 12.39
CA ALA A 191 9.30 -7.94 11.35
C ALA A 191 8.20 -6.93 11.73
N ASN A 192 7.18 -7.36 12.49
CA ASN A 192 6.11 -6.48 12.93
C ASN A 192 6.55 -5.56 14.06
N CYS A 193 7.14 -6.10 15.13
CA CYS A 193 7.69 -5.30 16.23
C CYS A 193 8.79 -4.36 15.73
N HIS A 194 9.63 -4.80 14.81
CA HIS A 194 10.66 -3.98 14.19
C HIS A 194 10.09 -2.74 13.48
N ARG A 195 9.00 -2.91 12.72
CA ARG A 195 8.30 -1.80 12.06
C ARG A 195 7.63 -0.86 13.06
N ILE A 196 7.01 -1.42 14.11
CA ILE A 196 6.34 -0.63 15.16
C ILE A 196 7.36 0.22 15.93
N GLU A 197 8.49 -0.35 16.34
CA GLU A 197 9.57 0.40 17.00
C GLU A 197 10.08 1.54 16.12
N HIS A 198 10.27 1.29 14.83
CA HIS A 198 10.63 2.34 13.87
C HIS A 198 9.54 3.41 13.69
N ALA A 199 8.26 3.12 13.95
CA ALA A 199 7.18 4.09 13.89
C ALA A 199 7.12 4.93 15.18
N ILE A 200 7.21 4.30 16.35
CA ILE A 200 7.25 4.96 17.66
C ILE A 200 8.41 5.98 17.72
N LEU A 201 9.59 5.59 17.24
CA LEU A 201 10.76 6.47 17.21
C LEU A 201 10.62 7.67 16.26
N ARG A 202 9.74 7.61 15.27
CA ARG A 202 9.45 8.76 14.39
C ARG A 202 8.43 9.70 15.02
N ASP A 203 7.45 9.15 15.74
CA ASP A 203 6.39 9.91 16.40
C ASP A 203 6.90 10.67 17.63
N ALA A 204 7.83 10.09 18.38
CA ALA A 204 8.47 10.74 19.54
C ALA A 204 9.36 11.95 19.20
N HIS A 205 9.53 12.26 17.92
CA HIS A 205 10.27 13.41 17.40
C HIS A 205 9.39 14.41 16.62
N SER A 206 8.06 14.29 16.74
CA SER A 206 7.07 15.21 16.16
C SER A 206 6.55 16.22 17.17
#